data_AF-A0A9N8RRB3-F1
#
_entry.id   AF-A0A9N8RRB3-F1
#
_cell.length_a   1.000
_cell.length_b   1.000
_cell.length_c   1.000
_cell.angle_alpha   90.00
_cell.angle_beta   90.00
_cell.angle_gamma   90.00
#
_symmetry.space_group_name_H-M   'P 1'
#
loop_
_entity.id
_entity.type
_entity.pdbx_description
1 polymer ?
#
loop_
_entity_poly.entity_id
_entity_poly.type
_entity_poly.pdbx_seq_one_letter_code
_entity_poly.pdbx_strand_id
1 'polypeptide(L)'
;MCRARREGLSDVETYLNRSGDSGVSAYEIGDDFIAVQFRPSGDIYWYTRASVGARHLAAMKDLALKGRGLSTYISAHPDVREGYAKKQPA
;
A
#
# COMPACT_ATOMS: atom_id res chain seq x y z
N MET A 1 30.59 19.00 16.72
CA MET A 1 30.71 18.26 15.45
C MET A 1 30.63 16.77 15.77
N CYS A 2 29.48 16.12 15.58
CA CYS A 2 29.35 14.67 15.67
C CYS A 2 28.64 14.16 14.41
N ARG A 3 29.32 13.28 13.67
CA ARG A 3 28.91 12.75 12.36
C ARG A 3 27.62 11.94 12.48
N ALA A 4 26.55 12.42 11.85
CA ALA A 4 25.38 11.60 11.52
C ALA A 4 25.79 10.64 10.39
N ARG A 5 26.05 9.38 10.72
CA ARG A 5 26.07 8.31 9.71
C ARG A 5 24.63 8.12 9.24
N ARG A 6 24.31 8.67 8.07
CA ARG A 6 23.19 8.19 7.24
C ARG A 6 23.56 6.77 6.78
N GLU A 7 22.91 5.77 7.36
CA GLU A 7 22.89 4.42 6.80
C GLU A 7 21.46 4.11 6.38
N GLY A 8 21.28 3.89 5.07
CA GLY A 8 20.20 3.08 4.49
C GLY A 8 18.78 3.63 4.59
N LEU A 9 18.30 4.18 3.48
CA LEU A 9 16.91 4.54 3.26
C LEU A 9 15.96 3.35 3.53
N SER A 10 15.08 3.50 4.50
CA SER A 10 13.76 2.89 4.47
C SER A 10 12.80 3.94 5.02
N ASP A 11 12.52 4.95 4.20
CA ASP A 11 11.44 5.90 4.45
C ASP A 11 10.13 5.13 4.23
N VAL A 12 9.82 4.24 5.18
CA VAL A 12 8.51 3.62 5.26
C VAL A 12 7.58 4.72 5.73
N GLU A 13 7.02 5.49 4.79
CA GLU A 13 5.94 6.43 5.07
C GLU A 13 4.76 5.59 5.60
N THR A 14 4.72 5.44 6.92
CA THR A 14 3.78 4.56 7.60
C THR A 14 2.73 5.42 8.30
N TYR A 15 1.48 5.04 8.10
CA TYR A 15 0.30 5.51 8.83
C TYR A 15 -0.19 6.92 8.52
N LEU A 16 -0.73 7.10 7.31
CA LEU A 16 -1.73 8.13 7.04
C LEU A 16 -3.15 7.53 7.18
N ASN A 17 -3.70 7.56 8.40
CA ASN A 17 -5.11 7.26 8.68
C ASN A 17 -5.97 8.43 8.17
N ARG A 18 -6.22 8.48 6.85
CA ARG A 18 -6.79 9.70 6.24
C ARG A 18 -8.21 9.60 5.68
N SER A 19 -8.92 8.49 5.70
CA SER A 19 -10.26 8.51 5.08
C SER A 19 -11.25 7.55 5.71
N GLY A 20 -12.22 8.13 6.45
CA GLY A 20 -13.42 7.47 6.93
C GLY A 20 -14.47 7.18 5.85
N ASP A 21 -14.17 7.48 4.57
CA ASP A 21 -15.14 7.45 3.46
C ASP A 21 -14.82 6.39 2.39
N SER A 22 -13.57 5.90 2.34
CA SER A 22 -13.13 4.88 1.39
C SER A 22 -12.83 3.61 2.19
N GLY A 23 -13.24 2.42 1.74
CA GLY A 23 -13.15 1.15 2.49
C GLY A 23 -11.73 0.66 2.90
N VAL A 24 -10.73 1.53 2.89
CA VAL A 24 -9.35 1.32 3.32
C VAL A 24 -9.13 2.06 4.64
N SER A 25 -8.70 1.35 5.69
CA SER A 25 -8.40 1.95 7.00
C SER A 25 -6.99 2.50 7.10
N ALA A 26 -6.03 1.78 6.51
CA ALA A 26 -4.61 2.04 6.63
C ALA A 26 -3.86 1.51 5.41
N TYR A 27 -2.67 2.04 5.18
CA TYR A 27 -1.73 1.52 4.20
C TYR A 27 -0.30 1.72 4.69
N GLU A 28 0.59 0.89 4.16
CA GLU A 28 2.03 0.93 4.39
C GLU A 28 2.72 0.88 3.04
N ILE A 29 3.61 1.83 2.78
CA ILE A 29 4.36 1.92 1.53
C ILE A 29 5.82 1.57 1.84
N GLY A 30 6.32 0.50 1.23
CA GLY A 30 7.74 0.19 1.17
C GLY A 30 8.35 0.53 -0.19
N ASP A 31 9.64 0.29 -0.35
CA ASP A 31 10.36 0.50 -1.62
C ASP A 31 9.69 -0.27 -2.78
N ASP A 32 9.56 -1.58 -2.61
CA ASP A 32 9.02 -2.50 -3.63
C ASP A 32 7.64 -3.08 -3.28
N PHE A 33 6.98 -2.57 -2.23
CA PHE A 33 5.67 -3.09 -1.82
C PHE A 33 4.73 -2.00 -1.29
N ILE A 34 3.44 -2.32 -1.27
CA ILE A 34 2.41 -1.57 -0.57
C ILE A 34 1.48 -2.55 0.13
N ALA A 35 1.31 -2.40 1.43
CA ALA A 35 0.33 -3.13 2.21
C ALA A 35 -0.90 -2.25 2.42
N VAL A 36 -2.10 -2.79 2.20
CA VAL A 36 -3.35 -2.05 2.28
C VAL A 36 -4.30 -2.79 3.21
N GLN A 37 -4.78 -2.11 4.24
CA GLN A 37 -5.74 -2.64 5.19
C GLN A 37 -7.17 -2.23 4.81
N PHE A 38 -8.03 -3.21 4.58
CA PHE A 38 -9.45 -2.97 4.27
C PHE A 38 -10.35 -3.08 5.50
N ARG A 39 -11.44 -2.33 5.52
CA ARG A 39 -12.53 -2.47 6.52
C ARG A 39 -13.77 -3.13 5.90
N PRO A 40 -14.61 -3.83 6.69
CA PRO A 40 -14.56 -3.99 8.15
C PRO A 40 -13.62 -5.10 8.65
N SER A 41 -13.16 -6.01 7.79
CA SER A 41 -12.42 -7.21 8.20
C SER A 41 -11.05 -6.92 8.82
N GLY A 42 -10.42 -5.79 8.52
CA GLY A 42 -9.05 -5.49 8.96
C GLY A 42 -7.97 -6.25 8.17
N ASP A 43 -8.36 -7.06 7.18
CA ASP A 43 -7.45 -7.82 6.32
C ASP A 43 -6.44 -6.87 5.64
N ILE A 44 -5.16 -7.24 5.73
CA ILE A 44 -4.04 -6.54 5.09
C ILE A 44 -3.62 -7.28 3.84
N TYR A 45 -3.65 -6.59 2.70
CA TYR A 45 -3.26 -7.11 1.40
C TYR A 45 -1.93 -6.50 0.99
N TRP A 46 -0.95 -7.36 0.74
CA TRP A 46 0.40 -6.98 0.33
C TRP A 46 0.52 -7.07 -1.18
N TYR A 47 0.80 -5.95 -1.82
CA TYR A 47 1.08 -5.85 -3.24
C TYR A 47 2.55 -5.53 -3.43
N THR A 48 3.26 -6.38 -4.18
CA THR A 48 4.68 -6.19 -4.47
C THR A 48 4.90 -5.86 -5.93
N ARG A 49 5.97 -5.13 -6.23
CA ARG A 49 6.40 -4.82 -7.61
C ARG A 49 6.52 -6.08 -8.46
N ALA A 50 6.96 -7.19 -7.88
CA ALA A 50 7.13 -8.46 -8.58
C ALA A 50 5.79 -9.11 -8.96
N SER A 51 4.74 -8.89 -8.18
CA SER A 51 3.44 -9.53 -8.36
C SER A 51 2.54 -8.74 -9.30
N VAL A 52 2.36 -7.44 -9.03
CA VAL A 52 1.47 -6.58 -9.83
C VAL A 52 2.20 -5.72 -10.87
N GLY A 53 3.53 -5.68 -10.83
CA GLY A 53 4.33 -4.79 -11.68
C GLY A 53 4.47 -3.37 -11.12
N ALA A 54 5.54 -2.70 -11.55
CA ALA A 54 5.88 -1.34 -11.10
C ALA A 54 4.80 -0.30 -11.43
N ARG A 55 4.10 -0.48 -12.56
CA ARG A 55 3.05 0.45 -13.02
C ARG A 55 1.86 0.46 -12.07
N HIS A 56 1.38 -0.72 -11.69
CA HIS A 56 0.27 -0.86 -10.75
C HIS A 56 0.69 -0.46 -9.33
N LEU A 57 1.91 -0.81 -8.91
CA LEU A 57 2.44 -0.40 -7.62
C LEU A 57 2.50 1.14 -7.48
N ALA A 58 3.03 1.84 -8.48
CA ALA A 58 3.10 3.30 -8.48
C ALA A 58 1.70 3.95 -8.45
N ALA A 59 0.75 3.43 -9.24
CA ALA A 59 -0.63 3.90 -9.23
C ALA A 59 -1.30 3.67 -7.87
N MET A 60 -1.08 2.52 -7.24
CA MET A 60 -1.61 2.24 -5.90
C MET A 60 -1.01 3.15 -4.84
N LYS A 61 0.29 3.44 -4.89
CA LYS A 61 0.94 4.41 -3.99
C LYS A 61 0.31 5.80 -4.13
N ASP A 62 0.13 6.30 -5.36
CA ASP A 62 -0.53 7.60 -5.61
C ASP A 62 -1.98 7.64 -5.10
N LEU A 63 -2.75 6.57 -5.31
CA LEU A 63 -4.13 6.46 -4.80
C LEU A 63 -4.19 6.35 -3.28
N ALA A 64 -3.23 5.65 -2.67
CA ALA A 64 -3.10 5.54 -1.22
C ALA A 64 -2.79 6.90 -0.58
N LEU A 65 -1.84 7.65 -1.15
CA LEU A 65 -1.53 9.03 -0.73
C LEU A 65 -2.75 9.95 -0.86
N LYS A 66 -3.55 9.77 -1.91
CA LYS A 66 -4.82 10.50 -2.11
C LYS A 66 -5.92 10.08 -1.12
N GLY A 67 -5.79 8.91 -0.48
CA GLY A 67 -6.77 8.36 0.46
C GLY A 67 -8.11 7.96 -0.16
N ARG A 68 -8.24 7.95 -1.49
CA ARG A 68 -9.51 7.68 -2.19
C ARG A 68 -9.29 6.94 -3.50
N GLY A 69 -10.23 6.07 -3.85
CA GLY A 69 -10.25 5.35 -5.14
C GLY A 69 -9.33 4.13 -5.24
N LEU A 70 -8.57 3.79 -4.20
CA LEU A 70 -7.72 2.60 -4.17
C LEU A 70 -8.53 1.30 -4.25
N SER A 71 -9.65 1.21 -3.52
CA SER A 71 -10.55 0.05 -3.57
C SER A 71 -11.18 -0.14 -4.96
N THR A 72 -11.63 0.94 -5.59
CA THR A 72 -12.17 0.94 -6.95
C THR A 72 -11.11 0.51 -7.96
N TYR A 73 -9.88 1.01 -7.83
CA TYR A 73 -8.77 0.65 -8.71
C TYR A 73 -8.43 -0.84 -8.63
N ILE A 74 -8.32 -1.38 -7.41
CA ILE A 74 -8.06 -2.80 -7.19
C ILE A 74 -9.22 -3.66 -7.74
N SER A 75 -10.47 -3.21 -7.59
CA SER A 75 -11.64 -3.92 -8.13
C SER A 75 -11.72 -3.85 -9.66
N ALA A 76 -11.24 -2.76 -10.27
CA ALA A 76 -11.22 -2.57 -11.72
C ALA A 76 -10.08 -3.33 -12.42
N HIS A 77 -9.03 -3.70 -11.70
CA HIS A 77 -7.87 -4.42 -12.24
C HIS A 77 -7.78 -5.83 -11.65
N PRO A 78 -8.24 -6.86 -12.37
CA PRO A 78 -8.18 -8.25 -11.90
C PRO A 78 -6.73 -8.70 -11.63
N ASP A 79 -5.76 -8.23 -12.43
CA ASP A 79 -4.34 -8.50 -12.23
C ASP A 79 -3.82 -8.01 -10.87
N VAL A 80 -4.38 -6.91 -10.36
CA VAL A 80 -4.04 -6.39 -9.03
C VAL A 80 -4.80 -7.16 -7.97
N ARG A 81 -6.10 -7.38 -8.18
CA ARG A 81 -6.97 -8.09 -7.23
C ARG A 81 -6.49 -9.49 -6.91
N GLU A 82 -5.96 -10.21 -7.90
CA GLU A 82 -5.46 -11.58 -7.75
C GLU A 82 -3.94 -11.62 -7.59
N GLY A 83 -3.24 -10.59 -8.07
CA GLY A 83 -1.79 -10.45 -7.94
C GLY A 83 -1.31 -9.92 -6.59
N TYR A 84 -2.05 -10.12 -5.49
CA TYR A 84 -1.48 -9.85 -4.17
C TYR A 84 -0.43 -10.91 -3.83
N ALA A 85 0.71 -10.47 -3.30
CA ALA A 85 1.79 -11.39 -2.90
C ALA A 85 1.43 -12.14 -1.61
N LYS A 86 0.70 -11.47 -0.71
CA LYS A 86 0.31 -12.05 0.57
C LYS A 86 -0.99 -11.41 1.06
N LYS A 87 -1.90 -12.24 1.55
CA LYS A 87 -3.04 -11.79 2.35
C LYS A 87 -2.73 -12.12 3.80
N GLN A 88 -2.80 -11.12 4.66
CA GLN A 88 -2.70 -11.28 6.10
C GLN A 88 -4.07 -10.95 6.70
N PRO A 89 -4.81 -11.95 7.20
CA PRO A 89 -6.01 -11.66 7.98
C PRO A 89 -5.62 -10.90 9.26
N ALA A 90 -6.53 -10.02 9.71
CA ALA A 90 -6.39 -9.34 11.00
C ALA A 90 -6.44 -10.33 12.17
#